data_AF-F8CJ19-F1
#
_entry.id   AF-F8CJ19-F1
#
_cell.length_a   1.000
_cell.length_b   1.000
_cell.length_c   1.000
_cell.angle_alpha   90.00
_cell.angle_beta   90.00
_cell.angle_gamma   90.00
#
_symmetry.space_group_name_H-M   'P 1'
#
loop_
_entity.id
_entity.type
_entity.pdbx_description
1 polymer ?
#
loop_
_entity_poly.entity_id
_entity_poly.type
_entity_poly.pdbx_seq_one_letter_code
_entity_poly.pdbx_strand_id
1 'polypeptide(L)' 'MTYEDRIEQQLLDARRELAQADRDLATGTEAARVRYARALHEADIAERRAQRHAREQWNHQRSWRLVAG' A
#
# COMPACT_ATOMS: atom_id res chain seq x y z
N MET A 1 14.47 -4.56 -10.24
CA MET A 1 13.42 -4.14 -9.28
C MET A 1 13.75 -2.73 -8.82
N THR A 2 12.96 -1.77 -9.31
CA THR A 2 13.07 -0.36 -8.95
C THR A 2 12.56 -0.12 -7.52
N TYR A 3 12.78 1.07 -6.98
CA TYR A 3 12.16 1.45 -5.69
C TYR A 3 10.63 1.47 -5.81
N GLU A 4 10.10 1.92 -6.94
CA GLU A 4 8.67 1.94 -7.26
C GLU A 4 8.06 0.53 -7.23
N ASP A 5 8.70 -0.42 -7.91
CA ASP A 5 8.27 -1.82 -7.93
C ASP A 5 8.16 -2.39 -6.50
N ARG A 6 9.06 -1.97 -5.58
CA ARG A 6 9.00 -2.41 -4.16
C ARG A 6 7.81 -1.79 -3.43
N ILE A 7 7.48 -0.52 -3.69
CA ILE A 7 6.34 0.14 -3.06
C ILE A 7 5.03 -0.46 -3.56
N GLU A 8 4.92 -0.74 -4.86
CA GLU A 8 3.76 -1.41 -5.44
C GLU A 8 3.62 -2.84 -4.91
N GLN A 9 4.73 -3.59 -4.83
CA GLN A 9 4.71 -4.93 -4.27
C GLN A 9 4.27 -4.94 -2.80
N GLN A 10 4.78 -4.00 -1.99
CA GLN A 10 4.36 -3.84 -0.59
C GLN A 10 2.85 -3.56 -0.46
N LEU A 11 2.30 -2.73 -1.35
CA LEU A 11 0.86 -2.45 -1.37
C LEU A 11 0.06 -3.69 -1.77
N LEU A 12 0.51 -4.44 -2.77
CA LEU A 12 -0.14 -5.68 -3.21
C LEU A 12 -0.13 -6.73 -2.11
N ASP A 13 0.99 -6.90 -1.43
CA ASP A 13 1.12 -7.88 -0.34
C ASP A 13 0.24 -7.50 0.85
N ALA A 14 0.26 -6.23 1.28
CA ALA A 14 -0.61 -5.76 2.36
C ALA A 14 -2.11 -5.92 2.03
N ARG A 15 -2.51 -5.68 0.78
CA ARG A 15 -3.90 -5.90 0.32
C ARG A 15 -4.28 -7.39 0.33
N ARG A 16 -3.35 -8.27 -0.08
CA ARG A 16 -3.57 -9.72 -0.03
C ARG A 16 -3.71 -10.21 1.41
N GLU A 17 -2.87 -9.73 2.31
CA GLU A 17 -2.92 -10.05 3.73
C GLU A 17 -4.22 -9.56 4.37
N LEU A 18 -4.66 -8.33 4.06
CA LEU A 18 -5.96 -7.83 4.50
C LEU A 18 -7.11 -8.70 3.98
N ALA A 19 -7.10 -9.07 2.69
CA ALA A 19 -8.13 -9.93 2.13
C ALA A 19 -8.15 -11.33 2.77
N GLN A 20 -6.98 -11.87 3.16
CA GLN A 20 -6.92 -13.12 3.91
C GLN A 20 -7.45 -12.94 5.33
N ALA A 21 -7.06 -11.88 6.02
CA ALA A 21 -7.51 -11.59 7.38
C ALA A 21 -9.03 -11.33 7.44
N ASP A 22 -9.61 -10.74 6.40
CA ASP A 22 -11.05 -10.54 6.24
C ASP A 22 -11.80 -11.88 6.10
N ARG A 23 -11.26 -12.82 5.32
CA ARG A 23 -11.81 -14.18 5.26
C ARG A 23 -11.70 -14.90 6.60
N ASP A 24 -10.55 -14.77 7.27
CA ASP A 24 -10.32 -15.37 8.58
C ASP A 24 -11.22 -14.75 9.66
N LEU A 25 -11.68 -13.51 9.49
CA LEU A 25 -12.59 -12.83 10.41
C LEU A 25 -13.92 -13.58 10.56
N ALA A 26 -14.35 -14.32 9.52
CA ALA A 26 -15.54 -15.16 9.56
C ALA A 26 -15.46 -16.27 10.62
N THR A 27 -14.27 -16.64 11.10
CA THR A 27 -14.10 -17.58 12.22
C THR A 27 -14.60 -17.02 13.56
N GLY A 28 -14.80 -15.71 13.66
CA GLY A 28 -15.35 -15.05 14.85
C GLY A 28 -14.42 -15.02 16.07
N THR A 29 -13.17 -15.48 15.93
CA THR A 29 -12.21 -15.56 17.03
C THR A 29 -11.58 -14.20 17.33
N GLU A 30 -11.20 -13.95 18.59
CA GLU A 30 -10.51 -12.73 18.99
C GLU A 30 -9.16 -12.58 18.27
N ALA A 31 -8.44 -13.69 18.09
CA ALA A 31 -7.19 -13.71 17.33
C ALA A 31 -7.39 -13.31 15.86
N ALA A 32 -8.52 -13.67 15.24
CA ALA A 32 -8.83 -13.23 13.87
C ALA A 32 -9.15 -11.73 13.82
N ARG A 33 -9.89 -11.19 14.79
CA ARG A 33 -10.18 -9.75 14.89
C ARG A 33 -8.92 -8.91 15.04
N VAL A 34 -7.99 -9.34 15.90
CA VAL A 34 -6.70 -8.66 16.09
C VAL A 34 -5.88 -8.68 14.81
N ARG A 35 -5.81 -9.84 14.12
CA ARG A 35 -5.11 -9.96 12.83
C ARG A 35 -5.73 -9.05 11.76
N TYR A 36 -7.06 -9.00 11.68
CA TYR A 36 -7.77 -8.13 10.77
C TYR A 36 -7.49 -6.64 11.04
N ALA A 37 -7.58 -6.20 12.29
CA ALA A 37 -7.29 -4.82 12.67
C ALA A 37 -5.85 -4.42 12.32
N ARG A 38 -4.88 -5.32 12.54
CA ARG A 38 -3.49 -5.11 12.15
C ARG A 38 -3.34 -5.00 10.64
N ALA A 39 -3.90 -5.94 9.87
CA ALA A 39 -3.80 -5.95 8.41
C ALA A 39 -4.45 -4.70 7.78
N LEU A 40 -5.56 -4.22 8.36
CA LEU A 40 -6.18 -2.95 7.97
C LEU A 40 -5.22 -1.77 8.11
N HIS A 41 -4.54 -1.68 9.27
CA HIS A 41 -3.60 -0.60 9.54
C HIS A 41 -2.38 -0.65 8.62
N GLU A 42 -1.83 -1.84 8.38
CA GLU A 42 -0.68 -2.04 7.50
C GLU A 42 -1.03 -1.71 6.04
N ALA A 43 -2.23 -2.08 5.57
CA ALA A 43 -2.73 -1.73 4.24
C ALA A 43 -2.89 -0.20 4.06
N ASP A 44 -3.45 0.51 5.04
CA ASP A 44 -3.57 1.98 5.00
C ASP A 44 -2.19 2.66 4.92
N ILE A 45 -1.21 2.19 5.70
CA ILE A 45 0.17 2.72 5.63
C ILE A 45 0.78 2.49 4.25
N ALA A 46 0.64 1.28 3.70
CA ALA A 46 1.18 0.94 2.38
C ALA A 46 0.52 1.79 1.28
N GLU A 47 -0.79 2.01 1.36
CA GLU A 47 -1.53 2.82 0.40
C GLU A 47 -1.10 4.29 0.44
N ARG A 48 -0.97 4.87 1.64
CA ARG A 48 -0.46 6.25 1.79
C ARG A 48 0.95 6.41 1.24
N ARG A 49 1.81 5.39 1.42
CA ARG A 49 3.18 5.38 0.88
C ARG A 49 3.16 5.35 -0.65
N ALA A 50 2.34 4.48 -1.25
CA ALA A 50 2.18 4.41 -2.71
C ALA A 50 1.62 5.71 -3.30
N GLN A 51 0.61 6.30 -2.66
CA GLN A 51 0.04 7.59 -3.09
C GLN A 51 1.06 8.73 -3.03
N ARG A 52 1.87 8.79 -1.97
CA ARG A 52 2.95 9.78 -1.86
C ARG A 52 3.95 9.61 -3.00
N HIS A 53 4.40 8.39 -3.25
CA HIS A 53 5.35 8.10 -4.32
C HIS A 53 4.79 8.49 -5.70
N ALA A 54 3.54 8.14 -6.00
CA ALA A 54 2.89 8.52 -7.27
C ALA A 54 2.85 10.05 -7.47
N ARG A 55 2.62 10.82 -6.39
CA ARG A 55 2.67 12.30 -6.44
C ARG A 55 4.08 12.82 -6.69
N GLU A 56 5.08 12.25 -6.02
CA GLU A 56 6.49 12.61 -6.21
C GLU A 56 6.97 12.34 -7.65
N GLN A 57 6.58 11.20 -8.22
CA GLN A 57 6.85 10.84 -9.61
C GLN A 57 6.21 11.83 -10.58
N TRP A 58 4.94 12.17 -10.39
CA TRP A 58 4.24 13.14 -11.22
C TRP A 58 4.90 14.53 -11.18
N ASN A 59 5.30 14.98 -9.98
CA ASN A 59 5.99 16.25 -9.81
C ASN A 59 7.36 16.26 -10.48
N HIS A 60 8.14 15.18 -10.36
CA HIS A 60 9.41 15.03 -11.07
C HIS A 60 9.21 15.10 -12.59
N GLN A 61 8.29 14.33 -13.15
CA GLN A 61 8.00 14.37 -14.59
C GLN A 61 7.61 15.78 -15.06
N ARG A 62 6.86 16.52 -14.24
CA ARG A 62 6.46 17.89 -14.54
C ARG A 62 7.61 18.90 -14.43
N SER A 63 8.51 18.77 -13.45
CA SER A 63 9.66 19.68 -13.29
C SER A 63 10.65 19.54 -14.45
N TRP A 64 10.93 18.32 -14.91
CA TRP A 64 11.76 18.08 -16.09
C TRP A 64 11.16 18.71 -17.36
N ARG A 65 9.83 18.73 -17.47
CA ARG A 65 9.13 19.34 -18.62
C ARG A 65 9.22 20.87 -18.65
N LEU A 66 9.45 21.52 -17.51
CA LEU A 66 9.59 22.99 -17.41
C LEU A 66 11.02 23.48 -17.73
N VAL A 67 12.03 22.62 -17.61
CA VAL A 67 13.44 22.96 -17.88
C VAL A 67 13.82 22.79 -19.36
N ALA A 68 13.04 22.03 -20.13
CA ALA A 68 13.28 21.79 -21.55
C ALA A 68 12.66 22.86 -22.49
N GLY A 69 12.23 24.01 -21.95
CA GLY A 69 11.60 25.12 -22.68
C GLY A 69 12.47 26.36 -22.74
#